data_AF-A0A0J6SE69-F1
#
_entry.id   AF-A0A0J6SE69-F1
#
_cell.length_a   1.000
_cell.length_b   1.000
_cell.length_c   1.000
_cell.angle_alpha   90.00
_cell.angle_beta   90.00
_cell.angle_gamma   90.00
#
_symmetry.space_group_name_H-M   'P 1'
#
loop_
_entity.id
_entity.type
_entity.pdbx_description
1 polymer ?
#
loop_
_entity_poly.entity_id
_entity_poly.type
_entity_poly.pdbx_seq_one_letter_code
_entity_poly.pdbx_strand_id
1 'polypeptide(L)' 'MLMDVIRQGARARTGGRRRDACPYPLDSRERRAWFEGYDGGAWHMVQRAPHPALTRQAATPVDVAGLIATPSIPPLSTRG' A
#
# COMPACT_ATOMS: atom_id res chain seq x y z
N MET A 1 18.98 11.42 14.91
CA MET A 1 17.77 11.45 15.77
C MET A 1 17.21 10.03 15.90
N LEU A 2 16.31 9.75 16.87
CA LEU A 2 15.65 8.43 16.98
C LEU A 2 14.94 8.01 15.68
N MET A 3 14.42 8.99 14.94
CA MET A 3 13.74 8.74 13.67
C MET A 3 14.67 8.18 12.56
N ASP A 4 15.96 8.52 12.59
CA ASP A 4 16.94 7.91 11.67
C ASP A 4 17.20 6.45 12.03
N VAL A 5 17.15 6.13 13.33
CA VAL A 5 17.31 4.77 13.85
C VAL A 5 16.13 3.88 13.44
N ILE A 6 14.91 4.41 13.51
CA ILE A 6 13.69 3.75 13.02
C ILE A 6 13.82 3.46 11.52
N ARG A 7 14.22 4.47 10.71
CA ARG A 7 14.45 4.30 9.26
C ARG A 7 15.52 3.25 8.97
N GLN A 8 16.57 3.19 9.77
CA GLN A 8 17.63 2.19 9.63
C GLN A 8 17.13 0.77 9.91
N GLY A 9 16.30 0.58 10.94
CA GLY A 9 15.66 -0.71 11.25
C GLY A 9 14.75 -1.20 10.13
N ALA A 10 13.91 -0.31 9.59
CA ALA A 10 13.05 -0.63 8.44
C ALA A 10 13.87 -1.06 7.21
N ARG A 11 14.96 -0.33 6.92
CA ARG A 11 15.85 -0.67 5.79
C ARG A 11 16.56 -2.00 5.99
N ALA A 12 16.91 -2.35 7.23
CA ALA A 12 17.51 -3.65 7.55
C ALA A 12 16.56 -4.79 7.21
N ARG A 13 15.26 -4.68 7.53
CA ARG A 13 14.23 -5.65 7.12
C ARG A 13 14.10 -5.75 5.60
N THR A 14 13.96 -4.62 4.91
CA THR A 14 13.84 -4.61 3.43
C THR A 14 15.08 -5.21 2.75
N GLY A 15 16.26 -5.00 3.36
CA GLY A 15 17.52 -5.57 2.89
C GLY A 15 17.78 -7.03 3.28
N GLY A 16 16.82 -7.72 3.91
CA GLY A 16 16.97 -9.12 4.35
C GLY A 16 17.96 -9.32 5.50
N ARG A 17 18.37 -8.24 6.16
CA ARG A 17 19.24 -8.31 7.35
C ARG A 17 18.43 -8.84 8.53
N ARG A 18 19.02 -9.70 9.36
CA ARG A 18 18.31 -10.30 10.50
C ARG A 18 18.12 -9.29 11.65
N ARG A 19 17.15 -9.55 12.52
CA ARG A 19 16.81 -8.73 13.70
C ARG A 19 17.99 -8.63 14.70
N ASP A 20 18.83 -9.66 14.75
CA ASP A 20 20.06 -9.72 15.56
C ASP A 20 21.19 -8.79 15.09
N ALA A 21 21.13 -8.23 13.87
CA ALA A 21 22.13 -7.30 13.35
C ALA A 21 22.01 -5.86 13.91
N CYS A 22 21.25 -5.68 14.98
CA CYS A 22 21.07 -4.39 15.65
C CYS A 22 22.40 -3.91 16.27
N PRO A 23 22.95 -2.75 15.86
CA PRO A 23 24.24 -2.26 16.35
C PRO A 23 24.17 -1.56 17.72
N TYR A 24 22.96 -1.39 18.28
CA TYR A 24 22.73 -0.64 19.51
C TYR A 24 22.78 -1.52 20.77
N PRO A 25 23.26 -0.98 21.92
CA PRO A 25 23.30 -1.70 23.19
C PRO A 25 21.91 -2.14 23.67
N LEU A 26 21.86 -3.19 24.50
CA LEU A 26 20.63 -3.87 24.91
C LEU A 26 19.56 -2.92 25.50
N ASP A 27 20.00 -1.93 26.29
CA ASP A 27 19.14 -1.05 27.09
C ASP A 27 18.83 0.30 26.42
N SER A 28 19.51 0.62 25.32
CA SER A 28 19.42 1.94 24.69
C SER A 28 18.05 2.22 24.08
N ARG A 29 17.60 3.47 24.17
CA ARG A 29 16.39 3.93 23.47
C ARG A 29 16.49 3.72 21.96
N GLU A 30 17.70 3.82 21.40
CA GLU A 30 17.95 3.55 19.99
C GLU A 30 17.63 2.10 19.60
N ARG A 31 17.90 1.12 20.47
CA ARG A 31 17.60 -0.28 20.17
C ARG A 31 16.10 -0.54 20.05
N ARG A 32 15.31 0.02 20.98
CA ARG A 32 13.84 -0.01 20.91
C ARG A 32 13.33 0.64 19.62
N ALA A 33 13.84 1.81 19.27
CA ALA A 33 13.49 2.51 18.03
C ALA A 33 13.90 1.73 16.75
N TRP A 34 15.06 1.07 16.77
CA TRP A 34 15.51 0.24 15.65
C TRP A 34 14.58 -0.97 15.46
N PHE A 35 14.21 -1.64 16.55
CA PHE A 35 13.26 -2.76 16.50
C PHE A 35 11.87 -2.31 16.06
N GLU A 36 11.42 -1.13 16.47
CA GLU A 36 10.15 -0.56 16.04
C GLU A 36 10.10 -0.37 14.51
N GLY A 37 11.17 0.15 13.92
CA GLY A 37 11.32 0.25 12.47
C GLY A 37 11.44 -1.11 11.77
N TYR A 38 12.18 -2.05 12.36
CA TYR A 38 12.37 -3.40 11.82
C TYR A 38 11.07 -4.24 11.84
N ASP A 39 10.32 -4.20 12.95
CA ASP A 39 9.05 -4.91 13.12
C ASP A 39 7.95 -4.35 12.21
N GLY A 40 8.05 -3.07 11.86
CA GLY A 40 7.09 -2.36 11.02
C GLY A 40 5.96 -1.72 11.82
N GLY A 41 6.21 -1.41 13.10
CA GLY A 41 5.27 -0.66 13.92
C GLY A 41 5.00 0.71 13.28
N ALA A 42 3.72 0.97 12.99
CA ALA A 42 2.99 2.21 12.66
C ALA A 42 3.66 3.40 11.88
N TRP A 43 4.97 3.61 11.93
CA TRP A 43 5.68 4.66 11.19
C TRP A 43 5.65 4.48 9.68
N HIS A 44 5.36 3.26 9.20
CA HIS A 44 5.06 2.97 7.80
C HIS A 44 3.64 3.45 7.39
N MET A 45 2.98 4.30 8.17
CA MET A 45 1.84 5.09 7.68
C MET A 45 2.26 6.45 7.11
N VAL A 46 3.50 6.88 7.33
CA VAL A 46 4.12 7.94 6.51
C VAL A 46 4.68 7.31 5.23
N GLN A 47 3.89 6.43 4.60
CA GLN A 47 4.12 6.11 3.20
C GLN A 47 3.85 7.39 2.43
N ARG A 48 4.92 7.88 1.80
CA ARG A 48 4.93 8.81 0.67
C ARG A 48 3.53 8.91 0.06
N ALA A 49 2.89 10.07 0.17
CA ALA A 49 1.66 10.35 -0.55
C ALA A 49 1.85 9.84 -1.99
N PRO A 50 0.92 9.03 -2.53
CA PRO A 50 1.06 8.48 -3.87
C PRO A 50 1.39 9.64 -4.81
N HIS A 51 2.43 9.47 -5.62
CA HIS A 51 2.79 10.47 -6.62
C HIS A 51 1.50 10.82 -7.40
N PRO A 52 1.16 12.09 -7.62
CA PRO A 52 -0.07 12.49 -8.33
C PRO A 52 -0.29 11.82 -9.69
N ALA A 53 0.77 11.25 -10.30
CA ALA A 53 0.66 10.43 -11.49
C ALA A 53 -0.12 9.12 -11.26
N LEU A 54 0.04 8.47 -10.10
CA LEU A 54 -0.68 7.25 -9.73
C LEU A 54 -2.12 7.56 -9.27
N THR A 55 -2.36 8.75 -8.70
CA THR A 55 -3.70 9.19 -8.29
C THR A 55 -4.63 9.41 -9.49
N ARG A 56 -4.08 9.71 -10.68
CA ARG A 56 -4.87 9.97 -11.90
C ARG A 56 -5.39 8.70 -12.59
N GLN A 57 -4.91 7.52 -12.19
CA GLN A 57 -5.33 6.23 -12.80
C GLN A 57 -6.44 5.53 -12.00
N ALA A 58 -6.73 5.96 -10.77
CA ALA A 58 -7.78 5.37 -9.93
C ALA A 58 -9.17 6.02 -10.14
N ALA A 59 -9.26 7.07 -10.97
CA ALA A 59 -10.51 7.72 -11.34
C ALA A 59 -10.94 7.29 -12.75
N THR A 60 -11.13 5.99 -12.97
CA THR A 60 -12.12 5.57 -13.97
C THR A 60 -13.47 5.65 -13.27
N PRO A 61 -14.37 6.59 -13.62
CA PRO A 61 -15.76 6.42 -13.25
C PRO A 61 -16.19 5.09 -13.86
N VAL A 62 -16.54 4.12 -13.01
CA VAL A 62 -17.43 3.06 -13.44
C VAL A 62 -18.71 3.76 -13.88
N ASP A 63 -18.91 3.80 -15.18
CA ASP A 63 -20.12 4.35 -15.78
C ASP A 63 -21.30 3.52 -15.29
N VAL A 64 -22.06 4.08 -14.34
CA VAL A 64 -23.33 3.52 -13.86
C VAL A 64 -24.47 3.96 -14.80
N ALA A 65 -24.19 4.41 -16.03
CA ALA A 65 -25.20 4.73 -17.04
C ALA A 65 -25.51 3.51 -17.94
N GLY A 66 -25.72 2.36 -17.30
CA GLY A 66 -26.28 1.15 -17.94
C GLY A 66 -27.79 0.97 -17.74
N LEU A 67 -28.48 1.93 -17.12
CA LEU A 67 -29.94 2.00 -17.14
C LEU A 67 -30.33 2.91 -18.30
N ILE A 68 -30.53 2.36 -19.50
CA ILE A 68 -31.67 2.47 -20.44
C ILE A 68 -31.23 1.96 -21.82
N ALA A 69 -31.28 0.64 -22.01
CA ALA A 69 -31.40 0.06 -23.35
C ALA A 69 -32.47 -1.03 -23.28
N THR A 70 -33.61 -0.69 -23.88
CA THR A 70 -34.75 -1.55 -24.21
C THR A 70 -34.33 -2.96 -24.63
N PRO A 71 -35.01 -4.03 -24.20
CA PRO A 71 -34.84 -5.33 -24.84
C PRO A 71 -35.42 -5.22 -26.26
N SER A 72 -34.53 -5.13 -27.25
CA SER A 72 -34.86 -5.32 -28.66
C SER A 72 -35.27 -6.79 -28.84
N ILE A 73 -36.57 -7.05 -28.70
CA ILE A 73 -37.18 -8.34 -29.02
C ILE A 73 -37.06 -8.54 -30.55
N PRO A 74 -36.41 -9.61 -31.05
CA PRO A 74 -36.39 -9.89 -32.47
C PRO A 74 -37.80 -10.30 -32.96
N PRO A 75 -38.24 -9.91 -34.16
CA PRO A 75 -39.55 -10.32 -34.67
C PRO A 75 -39.58 -11.83 -34.92
N LEU A 76 -40.61 -12.47 -34.37
CA LEU A 76 -40.98 -13.86 -34.59
C LEU A 76 -41.20 -14.13 -36.09
N SER A 77 -40.25 -14.82 -36.73
CA SER A 77 -40.48 -15.49 -38.01
C SER A 77 -41.33 -16.73 -37.77
N THR A 78 -42.65 -16.61 -37.89
CA THR A 78 -43.52 -17.75 -38.19
C THR A 78 -43.76 -17.75 -39.69
N ARG A 79 -42.99 -18.59 -40.39
CA ARG A 79 -43.27 -19.01 -41.76
C ARG A 79 -43.44 -20.52 -41.73
N GLY A 80 -44.68 -20.98 -41.88
CA GLY A 80 -45.11 -22.38 -41.86
C GLY A 80 -46.62 -22.42 -41.85
#